data_AF-A0A662G3Y8-F1
#
_entry.id   AF-A0A662G3Y8-F1
#
_cell.length_a   1.000
_cell.length_b   1.000
_cell.length_c   1.000
_cell.angle_alpha   90.00
_cell.angle_beta   90.00
_cell.angle_gamma   90.00
#
_symmetry.space_group_name_H-M   'P 1'
#
loop_
_entity.id
_entity.type
_entity.pdbx_description
1 polymer ?
#
loop_
_entity_poly.entity_id
_entity_poly.type
_entity_poly.pdbx_seq_one_letter_code
_entity_poly.pdbx_strand_id
1 'polypeptide(L)'
;MDVITRILFGSHKGVNVLGHDWDHLIVLDACRCDIFERVYRRFFSSVTMFKCIVSSASSTMEFLRKNLDSNIGEKLRDTVFVNSNPMIDHVLGTRLKKLFYKYIPVWNGEIIGMAR
;
A
#
# COMPACT_ATOMS: atom_id res chain seq x y z
N MET A 1 -7.19 13.43 -16.24
CA MET A 1 -7.13 12.09 -16.87
C MET A 1 -7.66 12.25 -18.28
N ASP A 2 -6.83 11.97 -19.28
CA ASP A 2 -7.16 12.13 -20.70
C ASP A 2 -8.09 11.00 -21.18
N VAL A 3 -8.94 11.30 -22.17
CA VAL A 3 -9.86 10.38 -22.86
C VAL A 3 -9.11 9.14 -23.37
N ILE A 4 -7.89 9.34 -23.88
CA ILE A 4 -7.01 8.26 -24.36
C ILE A 4 -6.74 7.23 -23.25
N THR A 5 -6.46 7.67 -22.03
CA THR A 5 -6.17 6.78 -20.90
C THR A 5 -7.38 5.92 -20.53
N ARG A 6 -8.61 6.47 -20.60
CA ARG A 6 -9.84 5.71 -20.36
C ARG A 6 -10.13 4.68 -21.44
N ILE A 7 -9.82 4.99 -22.70
CA ILE A 7 -9.99 4.05 -23.82
C ILE A 7 -9.00 2.89 -23.70
N LEU A 8 -7.74 3.18 -23.39
CA LEU A 8 -6.69 2.16 -23.32
C LEU A 8 -6.77 1.28 -22.07
N PHE A 9 -7.16 1.83 -20.92
CA PHE A 9 -7.08 1.14 -19.62
C PHE A 9 -8.43 0.99 -18.90
N GLY A 10 -9.54 1.41 -19.51
CA GLY A 10 -10.89 1.31 -18.95
C GLY A 10 -11.22 2.36 -17.88
N SER A 11 -12.45 2.30 -17.35
CA SER A 11 -12.86 3.14 -16.22
C SER A 11 -12.18 2.69 -14.92
N HIS A 12 -11.50 3.60 -14.20
CA HIS A 12 -10.88 3.31 -12.91
C HIS A 12 -11.91 2.87 -11.85
N LYS A 13 -12.05 1.56 -11.66
CA LYS A 13 -12.73 0.93 -10.50
C LYS A 13 -11.72 0.40 -9.48
N GLY A 14 -10.57 1.07 -9.35
CA GLY A 14 -9.51 0.62 -8.47
C GLY A 14 -9.88 0.77 -7.01
N VAL A 15 -9.52 -0.21 -6.20
CA VAL A 15 -9.83 -0.26 -4.78
C VAL A 15 -8.77 0.51 -3.98
N ASN A 16 -9.19 1.44 -3.12
CA ASN A 16 -8.31 2.08 -2.15
C ASN A 16 -8.21 1.22 -0.88
N VAL A 17 -7.18 0.37 -0.83
CA VAL A 17 -6.94 -0.54 0.31
C VAL A 17 -6.67 0.19 1.63
N LEU A 18 -6.20 1.44 1.59
CA LEU A 18 -5.96 2.23 2.81
C LEU A 18 -7.27 2.65 3.49
N GLY A 19 -8.39 2.66 2.76
CA GLY A 19 -9.70 3.03 3.29
C GLY A 19 -10.46 1.92 3.97
N HIS A 20 -10.11 0.67 3.69
CA HIS A 20 -10.73 -0.50 4.35
C HIS A 20 -10.34 -0.56 5.83
N ASP A 21 -11.18 -1.19 6.64
CA ASP A 21 -10.86 -1.48 8.03
C ASP A 21 -9.95 -2.71 8.13
N TRP A 22 -8.82 -2.54 8.82
CA TRP A 22 -7.82 -3.57 9.03
C TRP A 22 -7.07 -3.27 10.33
N ASP A 23 -6.65 -4.32 11.04
CA ASP A 23 -5.69 -4.21 12.14
C ASP A 23 -4.24 -4.20 11.61
N HIS A 24 -4.00 -5.00 10.56
CA HIS A 24 -2.72 -5.11 9.87
C HIS A 24 -2.92 -5.15 8.35
N LEU A 25 -2.24 -4.24 7.63
CA LEU A 25 -2.19 -4.22 6.17
C LEU A 25 -0.76 -4.43 5.69
N ILE A 26 -0.54 -5.47 4.89
CA ILE A 26 0.76 -5.77 4.27
C ILE A 26 0.62 -5.56 2.76
N VAL A 27 1.41 -4.63 2.23
CA VAL A 27 1.47 -4.34 0.78
C VAL A 27 2.78 -4.87 0.23
N LEU A 28 2.69 -5.81 -0.72
CA LEU A 28 3.83 -6.41 -1.39
C LEU A 28 3.90 -5.90 -2.83
N ASP A 29 4.91 -5.09 -3.12
CA ASP A 29 5.17 -4.63 -4.50
C ASP A 29 5.61 -5.82 -5.38
N ALA A 30 5.26 -5.79 -6.66
CA ALA A 30 5.45 -6.88 -7.63
C ALA A 30 4.75 -8.22 -7.31
N CYS A 31 3.77 -8.25 -6.38
CA CYS A 31 2.98 -9.44 -6.13
C CYS A 31 1.94 -9.66 -7.23
N ARG A 32 2.23 -10.59 -8.14
CA ARG A 32 1.31 -11.01 -9.20
C ARG A 32 0.21 -11.91 -8.66
N CYS A 33 -1.05 -11.52 -8.86
CA CYS A 33 -2.20 -12.26 -8.32
C CYS A 33 -2.27 -13.69 -8.86
N ASP A 34 -1.98 -13.88 -10.15
CA ASP A 34 -2.02 -15.19 -10.82
C ASP A 34 -0.96 -16.16 -10.29
N ILE A 35 0.20 -15.64 -9.88
CA ILE A 35 1.25 -16.45 -9.25
C ILE A 35 0.90 -16.74 -7.79
N PHE A 36 0.44 -15.72 -7.05
CA PHE A 36 0.11 -15.87 -5.64
C PHE A 36 -1.05 -16.84 -5.41
N GLU A 37 -2.08 -16.82 -6.28
CA GLU A 37 -3.20 -17.75 -6.26
C GLU A 37 -2.76 -19.22 -6.27
N ARG A 38 -1.67 -19.54 -6.98
CA ARG A 38 -1.14 -20.91 -7.08
C ARG A 38 -0.38 -21.38 -5.84
N VAL A 39 0.13 -20.46 -5.02
CA VAL A 39 1.05 -20.78 -3.93
C VAL A 39 0.53 -20.44 -2.54
N TYR A 40 -0.45 -19.54 -2.39
CA TYR A 40 -0.86 -19.02 -1.08
C TYR A 40 -1.35 -20.13 -0.13
N ARG A 41 -2.03 -21.17 -0.63
CA ARG A 41 -2.51 -22.30 0.18
C ARG A 41 -1.40 -23.11 0.85
N ARG A 42 -0.14 -22.93 0.45
CA ARG A 42 1.02 -23.54 1.13
C ARG A 42 1.37 -22.83 2.45
N PHE A 43 0.96 -21.56 2.57
CA PHE A 43 1.30 -20.69 3.70
C PHE A 43 0.10 -20.31 4.55
N PHE A 44 -1.10 -20.34 3.98
CA PHE A 44 -2.34 -19.91 4.64
C PHE A 44 -3.33 -21.06 4.79
N SER A 45 -4.09 -21.04 5.88
CA SER A 45 -5.08 -22.08 6.21
C SER A 45 -6.26 -22.07 5.24
N SER A 46 -7.10 -23.11 5.29
CA SER A 46 -8.28 -23.24 4.44
C SER A 46 -9.32 -22.14 4.67
N VAL A 47 -9.41 -21.61 5.89
CA VAL A 47 -10.34 -20.52 6.25
C VAL A 47 -9.91 -19.15 5.72
N THR A 48 -8.67 -19.00 5.25
CA THR A 48 -8.21 -17.75 4.65
C THR A 48 -8.96 -17.46 3.34
N MET A 49 -9.58 -16.28 3.28
CA MET A 49 -10.17 -15.75 2.05
C MET A 49 -9.10 -15.14 1.16
N PHE A 50 -9.17 -15.45 -0.13
CA PHE A 50 -8.31 -14.87 -1.16
C PHE A 50 -9.17 -14.17 -2.21
N LYS A 51 -8.75 -12.97 -2.62
CA LYS A 51 -9.41 -12.19 -3.65
C LYS A 51 -8.38 -11.39 -4.45
N CYS A 52 -8.44 -11.51 -5.77
CA CYS A 52 -7.78 -10.56 -6.66
C CYS A 52 -8.60 -9.28 -6.78
N ILE A 53 -7.98 -8.13 -6.54
CA ILE A 53 -8.58 -6.81 -6.69
C ILE A 53 -7.77 -5.97 -7.68
N VAL A 54 -8.43 -5.01 -8.32
CA VAL A 54 -7.77 -4.05 -9.21
C VAL A 54 -7.26 -2.89 -8.37
N SER A 55 -5.95 -2.61 -8.44
CA SER A 55 -5.35 -1.44 -7.80
C SER A 55 -5.84 -0.14 -8.46
N SER A 56 -5.91 0.94 -7.69
CA SER A 56 -6.17 2.29 -8.20
C SER A 56 -5.03 2.84 -9.05
N ALA A 57 -3.83 2.25 -8.95
CA ALA A 57 -2.60 2.72 -9.58
C ALA A 57 -1.66 1.59 -10.02
N SER A 58 -0.80 1.87 -11.00
CA SER A 58 0.21 0.93 -11.52
C SER A 58 1.64 1.25 -11.10
N SER A 59 1.87 2.38 -10.44
CA SER A 59 3.18 2.80 -9.94
C SER A 59 3.09 3.30 -8.50
N THR A 60 4.20 3.24 -7.75
CA THR A 60 4.27 3.73 -6.36
C THR A 60 3.84 5.19 -6.24
N MET A 61 4.31 6.06 -7.14
CA MET A 61 3.95 7.49 -7.14
C MET A 61 2.45 7.69 -7.33
N GLU A 62 1.85 7.00 -8.29
CA GLU A 62 0.41 7.09 -8.56
C GLU A 62 -0.40 6.45 -7.43
N PHE A 63 0.08 5.36 -6.84
CA PHE A 63 -0.54 4.68 -5.70
C PHE A 63 -0.64 5.63 -4.52
N LEU A 64 0.44 6.32 -4.18
CA LEU A 64 0.42 7.32 -3.12
C LEU A 64 -0.57 8.44 -3.42
N ARG A 65 -0.56 8.99 -4.63
CA ARG A 65 -1.46 10.09 -5.00
C ARG A 65 -2.94 9.71 -4.96
N LYS A 66 -3.28 8.48 -5.37
CA LYS A 66 -4.68 8.03 -5.48
C LYS A 66 -5.24 7.45 -4.19
N ASN A 67 -4.37 6.88 -3.33
CA ASN A 67 -4.83 6.25 -2.09
C ASN A 67 -4.67 7.15 -0.86
N LEU A 68 -3.76 8.13 -0.89
CA LEU A 68 -3.60 9.14 0.16
C LEU A 68 -4.39 10.41 -0.17
N ASP A 69 -5.71 10.34 -0.03
CA ASP A 69 -6.58 11.52 -0.07
C ASP A 69 -6.70 12.19 1.32
N SER A 70 -7.37 13.35 1.38
CA SER A 70 -7.53 14.11 2.62
C SER A 70 -8.37 13.39 3.68
N ASN A 71 -9.28 12.50 3.28
CA ASN A 71 -10.18 11.80 4.19
C ASN A 71 -9.49 10.61 4.87
N ILE A 72 -8.60 9.93 4.14
CA ILE A 72 -7.79 8.83 4.68
C ILE A 72 -6.79 9.32 5.74
N GLY A 73 -6.34 10.57 5.63
CA GLY A 73 -5.26 11.10 6.46
C GLY A 73 -5.55 11.10 7.95
N GLU A 74 -6.81 11.28 8.37
CA GLU A 74 -7.21 11.13 9.78
C GLU A 74 -7.08 9.69 10.26
N LYS A 75 -7.54 8.73 9.45
CA LYS A 75 -7.45 7.30 9.77
C LYS A 75 -6.00 6.84 9.94
N LEU A 76 -5.11 7.33 9.09
CA LEU A 76 -3.70 6.93 9.13
C LEU A 76 -2.94 7.50 10.33
N ARG A 77 -3.45 8.53 11.04
CA ARG A 77 -2.77 9.08 12.22
C ARG A 77 -2.65 8.09 13.38
N ASP A 78 -3.43 7.01 13.37
CA ASP A 78 -3.36 5.91 14.35
C ASP A 78 -2.62 4.68 13.79
N THR A 79 -1.91 4.84 12.67
CA THR A 79 -1.20 3.75 11.99
C THR A 79 0.31 3.87 12.18
N VAL A 80 0.96 2.75 12.52
CA VAL A 80 2.42 2.59 12.37
C VAL A 80 2.71 2.15 10.93
N PHE A 81 3.40 2.99 10.16
CA PHE A 81 3.77 2.69 8.79
C PHE A 81 5.24 2.26 8.70
N VAL A 82 5.45 0.99 8.35
CA VAL A 82 6.76 0.38 8.13
C VAL A 82 7.00 0.28 6.64
N ASN A 83 8.10 0.85 6.15
CA ASN A 83 8.35 0.97 4.71
C ASN A 83 9.77 0.55 4.31
N SER A 84 9.85 -0.35 3.33
CA SER A 84 11.09 -0.83 2.72
C SER A 84 11.40 -0.21 1.35
N ASN A 85 10.56 0.72 0.86
CA ASN A 85 10.75 1.35 -0.45
C ASN A 85 11.22 2.82 -0.31
N PRO A 86 12.49 3.15 -0.65
CA PRO A 86 13.02 4.51 -0.54
C PRO A 86 12.28 5.55 -1.38
N MET A 87 11.57 5.12 -2.43
CA MET A 87 10.80 6.02 -3.28
C MET A 87 9.72 6.76 -2.47
N ILE A 88 9.16 6.13 -1.45
CA ILE A 88 8.12 6.72 -0.60
C ILE A 88 8.63 7.97 0.13
N ASP A 89 9.85 7.92 0.67
CA ASP A 89 10.51 9.07 1.31
C ASP A 89 10.73 10.19 0.32
N HIS A 90 11.13 9.87 -0.92
CA HIS A 90 11.30 10.86 -1.97
C HIS A 90 9.98 11.54 -2.36
N VAL A 91 8.86 10.81 -2.37
CA VAL A 91 7.54 11.36 -2.74
C VAL A 91 6.90 12.16 -1.61
N LEU A 92 6.93 11.65 -0.38
CA LEU A 92 6.17 12.19 0.74
C LEU A 92 7.01 13.05 1.68
N GLY A 93 8.31 12.77 1.81
CA GLY A 93 9.23 13.51 2.66
C GLY A 93 8.68 13.77 4.07
N THR A 94 8.63 15.04 4.46
CA THR A 94 8.16 15.45 5.80
C THR A 94 6.70 15.16 6.07
N ARG A 95 5.88 14.87 5.03
CA ARG A 95 4.46 14.50 5.20
C ARG A 95 4.30 13.15 5.90
N LEU A 96 5.27 12.24 5.80
CA LEU A 96 5.20 10.92 6.43
C LEU A 96 4.95 11.00 7.94
N LYS A 97 5.65 11.92 8.62
CA LYS A 97 5.49 12.15 10.07
C LYS A 97 4.16 12.81 10.46
N LYS A 98 3.45 13.40 9.49
CA LYS A 98 2.14 14.03 9.71
C LYS A 98 0.98 13.08 9.38
N LEU A 99 1.21 12.15 8.46
CA LEU A 99 0.19 11.22 7.99
C LEU A 99 0.04 10.00 8.90
N PHE A 100 1.11 9.57 9.56
CA PHE A 100 1.16 8.34 10.34
C PHE A 100 1.49 8.62 11.81
N TYR A 101 0.97 7.78 12.72
CA TYR A 101 1.36 7.81 14.14
C TYR A 101 2.88 7.68 14.28
N LYS A 102 3.44 6.71 13.56
CA LYS A 102 4.87 6.43 13.52
C LYS A 102 5.26 5.95 12.13
N TYR A 103 6.37 6.48 11.63
CA TYR A 103 6.97 6.05 10.37
C TYR A 103 8.30 5.36 10.64
N ILE A 104 8.49 4.16 10.09
CA ILE A 104 9.70 3.33 10.26
C ILE A 104 10.27 2.99 8.87
N PRO A 105 11.27 3.75 8.38
CA PRO A 105 11.95 3.46 7.11
C PRO A 105 12.98 2.33 7.30
N VAL A 106 12.58 1.11 6.98
CA VAL A 106 13.46 -0.08 7.14
C VAL A 106 14.49 -0.21 6.03
N TRP A 107 14.31 0.53 4.92
CA TRP A 107 15.25 0.54 3.79
C TRP A 107 16.58 1.22 4.10
N ASN A 108 16.63 2.09 5.12
CA ASN A 108 17.83 2.86 5.49
C ASN A 108 18.70 2.18 6.57
N GLY A 109 18.44 0.91 6.90
CA GLY A 109 19.30 0.12 7.81
C GLY A 109 19.24 0.49 9.30
N GLU A 110 18.48 1.51 9.71
CA GLU A 110 18.39 1.98 11.10
C GLU A 110 17.42 1.18 12.00
N ILE A 111 17.21 -0.12 11.75
CA ILE A 111 16.36 -0.98 12.61
C ILE A 111 17.15 -1.61 13.77
N ILE A 112 18.23 -0.97 14.24
CA ILE A 112 19.08 -1.56 15.30
C ILE A 112 18.53 -1.25 16.71
N GLY A 113 17.48 -0.44 16.86
CA GLY A 113 17.05 0.09 18.17
C GLY A 113 15.70 -0.33 18.74
N MET A 114 14.80 -1.00 17.99
CA MET A 114 13.40 -1.19 18.43
C MET A 114 13.09 -2.53 19.12
N ALA A 115 14.11 -3.35 19.41
CA ALA A 115 13.98 -4.62 20.14
C ALA A 115 14.71 -4.60 21.49
N ARG A 116 14.81 -3.44 22.15
CA ARG A 116 15.27 -3.32 23.54
C ARG A 116 14.20 -2.68 24.39
#